data_AF-A0A969RD49-F1
#
_entry.id   AF-A0A969RD49-F1
#
_cell.length_a   1.000
_cell.length_b   1.000
_cell.length_c   1.000
_cell.angle_alpha   90.00
_cell.angle_beta   90.00
_cell.angle_gamma   90.00
#
_symmetry.space_group_name_H-M   'P 1'
#
loop_
_entity.id
_entity.type
_entity.pdbx_description
1 polymer ?
#
loop_
_entity_poly.entity_id
_entity_poly.type
_entity_poly.pdbx_seq_one_letter_code
_entity_poly.pdbx_strand_id
1 'polypeptide(L)'
;MCICVNCHYVDRCTTYNAVETQHEQIHLTETPDFEATEPTINVNIRDRTDYIEMEWDVVGCLSFKSEPGKWAKLRPGELIPT
;
A
#
# COMPACT_ATOMS: atom_id res chain seq x y z
N MET A 1 5.44 -5.16 5.29
CA MET A 1 5.79 -4.95 3.87
C MET A 1 4.66 -5.34 2.95
N CYS A 2 3.96 -4.31 2.49
CA CYS A 2 2.81 -4.38 1.60
C CYS A 2 3.19 -4.91 0.21
N ILE A 3 2.54 -5.98 -0.25
CA ILE A 3 2.82 -6.58 -1.58
C ILE A 3 2.52 -5.61 -2.73
N CYS A 4 1.66 -4.61 -2.50
CA CYS A 4 1.24 -3.66 -3.52
C CYS A 4 2.40 -2.87 -4.11
N VAL A 5 3.49 -2.61 -3.38
CA VAL A 5 4.67 -1.88 -3.92
C VAL A 5 5.31 -2.58 -5.12
N ASN A 6 5.06 -3.87 -5.28
CA ASN A 6 5.51 -4.70 -6.39
C ASN A 6 4.36 -5.12 -7.32
N CYS A 7 3.21 -4.45 -7.27
CA CYS A 7 2.05 -4.76 -8.08
C CYS A 7 1.94 -3.81 -9.28
N HIS A 8 1.54 -4.35 -10.43
CA HIS A 8 1.22 -3.60 -11.63
C HIS A 8 0.11 -2.55 -11.41
N TYR A 9 -0.75 -2.73 -10.42
CA TYR A 9 -1.87 -1.81 -10.14
C TYR A 9 -1.57 -0.84 -8.99
N VAL A 10 -0.32 -0.72 -8.52
CA VAL A 10 0.02 0.07 -7.32
C VAL A 10 -0.44 1.54 -7.37
N ASP A 11 -0.46 2.14 -8.55
CA ASP A 11 -0.87 3.52 -8.85
C ASP A 11 -2.33 3.67 -9.27
N ARG A 12 -3.12 2.61 -9.15
CA ARG A 12 -4.52 2.55 -9.62
C ARG A 12 -5.46 1.84 -8.66
N CYS A 13 -4.92 1.06 -7.73
CA CYS A 13 -5.67 0.19 -6.84
C CYS A 13 -6.29 0.96 -5.67
N THR A 14 -7.60 0.85 -5.50
CA THR A 14 -8.34 1.45 -4.37
C THR A 14 -7.84 0.96 -3.02
N THR A 15 -7.44 -0.32 -2.92
CA THR A 15 -6.90 -0.89 -1.68
C THR A 15 -5.56 -0.27 -1.30
N TYR A 16 -4.64 -0.08 -2.26
CA TYR A 16 -3.36 0.55 -1.95
C TYR A 16 -3.55 2.02 -1.60
N ASN A 17 -4.43 2.72 -2.33
CA ASN A 17 -4.83 4.09 -2.00
C ASN A 17 -5.37 4.22 -0.57
N ALA A 18 -6.23 3.31 -0.12
CA ALA A 18 -6.71 3.31 1.26
C ALA A 18 -5.58 3.09 2.28
N VAL A 19 -4.60 2.23 1.98
CA VAL A 19 -3.41 2.01 2.84
C VAL A 19 -2.56 3.29 2.93
N GLU A 20 -2.34 4.00 1.82
CA GLU A 20 -1.67 5.31 1.83
C GLU A 20 -2.38 6.30 2.77
N THR A 21 -3.72 6.34 2.77
CA THR A 21 -4.50 7.17 3.70
C THR A 21 -4.23 6.78 5.15
N GLN A 22 -4.20 5.47 5.48
CA GLN A 22 -3.94 5.02 6.84
C GLN A 22 -2.51 5.33 7.31
N HIS A 23 -1.56 5.42 6.39
CA HIS A 23 -0.18 5.81 6.67
C HIS A 23 0.07 7.33 6.58
N GLU A 24 -0.99 8.13 6.36
CA GLU A 24 -0.91 9.58 6.14
C GLU A 24 0.10 9.97 5.05
N GLN A 25 0.25 9.12 4.03
CA GLN A 25 1.17 9.33 2.92
C GLN A 25 0.49 10.05 1.76
N ILE A 26 1.30 10.72 0.94
CA ILE A 26 0.82 11.30 -0.32
C ILE A 26 0.47 10.16 -1.28
N HIS A 27 -0.74 10.22 -1.82
CA HIS A 27 -1.21 9.23 -2.77
C HIS A 27 -0.37 9.16 -4.05
N LEU A 28 -0.19 7.96 -4.60
CA LEU A 28 0.31 7.79 -5.97
C LEU A 28 -0.70 8.28 -7.02
N THR A 29 -1.99 8.17 -6.71
CA THR A 29 -3.11 8.65 -7.53
C THR A 29 -4.25 9.15 -6.63
N GLU A 30 -4.85 10.28 -6.99
CA GLU A 30 -6.05 10.80 -6.29
C GLU A 30 -7.34 10.10 -6.77
N THR A 31 -7.29 9.40 -7.91
CA THR A 31 -8.45 8.77 -8.54
C THR A 31 -8.11 7.33 -8.93
N PRO A 32 -7.97 6.42 -7.96
CA PRO A 32 -7.81 5.00 -8.26
C PRO A 32 -9.04 4.48 -9.02
N ASP A 33 -8.81 3.67 -10.04
CA ASP A 33 -9.84 3.14 -10.94
C ASP A 33 -9.84 1.60 -11.02
N PHE A 34 -9.11 0.95 -10.10
CA PHE A 34 -8.99 -0.49 -10.03
C PHE A 34 -9.39 -1.02 -8.64
N GLU A 35 -10.43 -1.85 -8.59
CA GLU A 35 -10.85 -2.56 -7.38
C GLU A 35 -10.12 -3.90 -7.25
N ALA A 36 -9.40 -4.11 -6.14
CA ALA A 36 -8.73 -5.36 -5.88
C ALA A 36 -9.72 -6.49 -5.52
N THR A 37 -9.46 -7.68 -6.03
CA THR A 37 -10.20 -8.90 -5.67
C THR A 37 -9.55 -9.56 -4.46
N GLU A 38 -10.34 -9.73 -3.40
CA GLU A 38 -9.96 -10.42 -2.16
C GLU A 38 -8.57 -10.00 -1.62
N PRO A 39 -8.36 -8.72 -1.29
CA PRO A 39 -7.14 -8.30 -0.60
C PRO A 39 -7.14 -8.81 0.84
N THR A 40 -6.01 -9.36 1.28
CA THR A 40 -5.72 -9.70 2.68
C THR A 40 -4.85 -8.62 3.26
N ILE A 41 -5.32 -7.97 4.33
CA ILE A 41 -4.62 -6.89 5.02
C ILE A 41 -4.25 -7.35 6.42
N ASN A 42 -2.97 -7.20 6.79
CA ASN A 42 -2.52 -7.29 8.16
C ASN A 42 -2.48 -5.90 8.78
N VAL A 43 -2.96 -5.80 10.02
CA VAL A 43 -2.84 -4.59 10.83
C VAL A 43 -2.06 -4.93 12.09
N ASN A 44 -0.89 -4.33 12.25
CA ASN A 44 -0.13 -4.42 13.49
C ASN A 44 -0.46 -3.20 14.35
N ILE A 45 -0.93 -3.44 15.57
CA ILE A 45 -1.29 -2.39 16.53
C ILE A 45 -0.31 -2.48 17.68
N ARG A 46 0.38 -1.38 17.98
CA ARG A 46 1.32 -1.28 19.09
C ARG A 46 0.93 -0.12 19.98
N ASP A 47 0.70 -0.41 21.24
CA ASP A 47 0.47 0.61 22.26
C ASP A 47 1.80 1.30 22.59
N ARG A 48 1.84 2.63 22.45
CA ARG A 48 2.96 3.49 22.85
C ARG A 48 2.44 4.41 23.95
N THR A 49 3.35 4.92 24.78
CA THR A 49 2.99 5.73 25.97
C THR A 49 2.05 6.89 25.65
N ASP A 50 2.21 7.54 24.49
CA ASP A 50 1.47 8.74 24.11
C ASP A 50 0.54 8.56 22.90
N TYR A 51 0.59 7.42 22.20
CA TYR A 51 -0.21 7.17 21.00
C TYR A 51 -0.33 5.67 20.68
N ILE A 52 -1.30 5.32 19.83
CA ILE A 52 -1.40 3.97 19.27
C ILE A 52 -0.75 3.99 17.88
N GLU A 53 0.29 3.19 17.70
CA GLU A 53 0.91 2.97 16.41
C GLU A 53 0.15 1.88 15.65
N MET A 54 -0.20 2.16 14.39
CA MET A 54 -0.87 1.21 13.50
C MET A 54 -0.08 1.08 12.20
N GLU A 55 0.18 -0.15 11.80
CA GLU A 55 0.90 -0.48 10.57
C GLU A 55 0.01 -1.37 9.71
N TRP A 56 -0.31 -0.88 8.50
CA TRP A 56 -1.21 -1.53 7.56
C TRP A 56 -0.44 -2.10 6.38
N ASP A 57 -0.60 -3.39 6.12
CA ASP A 57 0.06 -4.08 5.01
C ASP A 57 -0.94 -4.93 4.22
N VAL A 58 -1.01 -4.73 2.91
CA VAL A 58 -1.63 -5.76 2.05
C VAL A 58 -0.63 -6.91 1.93
N VAL A 59 -0.99 -8.09 2.43
CA VAL A 59 -0.12 -9.29 2.44
C VAL A 59 -0.56 -10.35 1.43
N GLY A 60 -1.75 -10.22 0.86
CA GLY A 60 -2.29 -11.10 -0.17
C GLY A 60 -3.33 -10.39 -1.03
N CYS A 61 -3.52 -10.81 -2.28
CA CYS A 61 -4.58 -10.30 -3.17
C CYS A 61 -4.70 -11.20 -4.40
N LEU A 62 -5.91 -11.59 -4.80
CA LEU A 62 -6.14 -12.39 -6.02
C LEU A 62 -5.89 -11.58 -7.31
N SER A 63 -5.96 -10.26 -7.23
CA SER A 63 -5.61 -9.36 -8.34
C SER A 63 -4.12 -9.03 -8.42
N PHE A 64 -3.28 -9.58 -7.53
CA PHE A 64 -1.85 -9.27 -7.53
C PHE A 64 -1.22 -9.67 -8.87
N LYS A 65 -0.60 -8.69 -9.52
CA LYS A 65 0.14 -8.87 -10.76
C LYS A 65 1.54 -8.32 -10.57
N SER A 66 2.53 -9.21 -10.51
CA SER A 66 3.91 -8.84 -10.21
C SER A 66 4.45 -7.84 -11.25
N GLU A 67 4.91 -6.70 -10.77
CA GLU A 67 5.73 -5.73 -11.49
C GLU A 67 6.74 -5.11 -10.50
N PRO A 68 7.85 -5.81 -10.22
CA PRO A 68 8.83 -5.35 -9.25
C PRO A 68 9.40 -3.98 -9.62
N GLY A 69 9.52 -3.10 -8.63
CA GLY A 69 10.06 -1.75 -8.81
C GLY A 69 9.11 -0.76 -9.49
N LYS A 70 7.83 -1.11 -9.75
CA LYS A 70 6.86 -0.15 -10.27
C LYS A 70 6.72 1.07 -9.34
N TRP A 71 6.53 0.84 -8.05
CA TRP A 71 6.42 1.92 -7.06
C TRP A 71 7.64 2.86 -7.09
N ALA A 72 8.86 2.29 -7.07
CA ALA A 72 10.09 3.07 -7.10
C ALA A 72 10.27 3.91 -8.38
N LYS A 73 9.73 3.46 -9.52
CA LYS A 73 9.71 4.27 -10.76
C LYS A 73 8.75 5.47 -10.66
N LEU A 74 7.67 5.34 -9.89
CA LEU A 74 6.69 6.40 -9.68
C LEU A 74 7.16 7.44 -8.64
N ARG A 75 8.02 7.03 -7.71
CA ARG A 75 8.62 7.88 -6.66
C ARG A 75 10.16 7.80 -6.67
N PRO A 76 10.83 8.36 -7.69
CA PRO A 76 12.29 8.23 -7.83
C PRO A 76 13.02 8.86 -6.64
N GLY A 77 13.89 8.09 -5.98
CA GLY A 77 14.71 8.56 -4.87
C GLY A 77 14.03 8.49 -3.49
N GLU A 78 12.76 8.11 -3.42
CA GLU A 78 12.07 7.87 -2.16
C GLU A 78 12.32 6.45 -1.64
N LEU A 79 12.24 6.28 -0.31
CA LEU A 79 12.30 4.96 0.31
C LEU A 79 11.03 4.19 -0.02
N ILE A 80 11.20 2.92 -0.38
CA ILE A 80 10.06 2.03 -0.66
C ILE A 80 9.32 1.76 0.66
N PRO A 81 7.99 1.93 0.72
CA PRO A 81 7.20 1.64 1.92
C PRO A 81 7.39 0.19 2.36
N THR A 82 7.62 0.00 3.66
CA THR A 82 7.80 -1.31 4.30
C THR A 82 6.76 -1.57 5.35
#